data_AF-A0A2I0Q9W1-F1
#
_entry.id   AF-A0A2I0Q9W1-F1
#
_cell.length_a   1.000
_cell.length_b   1.000
_cell.length_c   1.000
_cell.angle_alpha   90.00
_cell.angle_beta   90.00
_cell.angle_gamma   90.00
#
_symmetry.space_group_name_H-M   'P 1'
#
loop_
_entity.id
_entity.type
_entity.pdbx_description
1 polymer ?
#
loop_
_entity_poly.entity_id
_entity_poly.type
_entity_poly.pdbx_seq_one_letter_code
_entity_poly.pdbx_strand_id
1 'polypeptide(L)'
;MTIPIAVILGLVLFFSLLWKDRKNWFWYFVVFFVFFFPVFWIVYTNANVYGGWRHALFSYPPTVVAAGLGFNLFIQFFENKLNSIDSTPKKKIWLYSKIGAIALPFILLLFPLSHIIRNHPYEYVYFNEFIGGMDKAYGNYEGDYYYHSSKEACEWVLNNAEKPTNPNEKIKVVSWHLASLNYYLRNDTANFAPGFVRWYERGNTDWDYAVFTVTGMAPEQIKNSAIFPPPNTVYTVKVDGKPIAFVLKRQDKSDFIGYTLKEEKLYDSAIVFLQKAIQLDPTNEAAHVNIIECYFNLQKLDSAKMYCDKLLALVPKYETANYFLANYYISTNQLDAALKVTKQIIKNNFKFQAAYHLGFQIYARQNDLRGAEKMMVALMKAEQFNQQGMQNLLTLYKAQGMDDRTAYKKIYRMLVKTYEELGKEKEAEEYRDVLKQL
;
A
#
# COMPACT_ATOMS: atom_id res chain seq x y z
N MET A 1 -6.87 -9.26 -12.96
CA MET A 1 -7.80 -8.91 -11.86
C MET A 1 -8.75 -7.81 -12.31
N THR A 2 -8.26 -6.76 -12.95
CA THR A 2 -9.07 -5.68 -13.55
C THR A 2 -9.41 -5.92 -15.04
N ILE A 3 -8.93 -7.02 -15.62
CA ILE A 3 -9.22 -7.43 -17.00
C ILE A 3 -10.61 -8.05 -17.08
N PRO A 4 -11.52 -7.58 -17.95
CA PRO A 4 -12.85 -8.19 -18.12
C PRO A 4 -12.79 -9.67 -18.45
N ILE A 5 -13.78 -10.44 -17.97
CA ILE A 5 -13.86 -11.89 -18.21
C ILE A 5 -13.91 -12.22 -19.70
N ALA A 6 -14.58 -11.38 -20.50
CA ALA A 6 -14.59 -11.52 -21.95
C ALA A 6 -13.16 -11.60 -22.52
N VAL A 7 -12.27 -10.70 -22.09
CA VAL A 7 -10.88 -10.68 -22.57
C VAL A 7 -10.11 -11.93 -22.10
N ILE A 8 -10.27 -12.33 -20.83
CA ILE A 8 -9.62 -13.53 -20.29
C ILE A 8 -10.05 -14.78 -21.05
N LEU A 9 -11.36 -14.98 -21.23
CA LEU A 9 -11.89 -16.14 -21.94
C LEU A 9 -11.47 -16.12 -23.42
N GLY A 10 -11.53 -14.96 -24.07
CA GLY A 10 -11.07 -14.81 -25.44
C GLY A 10 -9.61 -15.22 -25.63
N LEU A 11 -8.71 -14.85 -24.69
CA LEU A 11 -7.31 -15.28 -24.73
C LEU A 11 -7.18 -16.80 -24.60
N VAL A 12 -7.91 -17.42 -23.68
CA VAL A 12 -7.91 -18.89 -23.52
C VAL A 12 -8.38 -19.56 -24.80
N LEU A 13 -9.44 -19.04 -25.43
CA LEU A 13 -9.95 -19.55 -26.71
C LEU A 13 -8.92 -19.38 -27.83
N PHE A 14 -8.25 -18.23 -27.89
CA PHE A 14 -7.20 -17.97 -28.88
C PHE A 14 -6.10 -19.02 -28.81
N PHE A 15 -5.50 -19.24 -27.63
CA PHE A 15 -4.44 -20.24 -27.44
C PHE A 15 -4.90 -21.68 -27.67
N SER A 16 -6.18 -21.98 -27.38
CA SER A 16 -6.75 -23.31 -27.56
C SER A 16 -7.08 -23.63 -29.02
N LEU A 17 -7.35 -22.61 -29.86
CA LEU A 17 -7.90 -22.80 -31.20
C LEU A 17 -7.00 -22.32 -32.34
N LEU A 18 -5.98 -21.48 -32.09
CA LEU A 18 -5.12 -20.92 -33.14
C LEU A 18 -4.44 -22.00 -34.02
N TRP A 19 -4.18 -23.18 -33.45
CA TRP A 19 -3.56 -24.30 -34.16
C TRP A 19 -4.45 -24.88 -35.28
N LYS A 20 -5.77 -24.61 -35.23
CA LYS A 20 -6.74 -25.08 -36.23
C LYS A 20 -6.78 -24.22 -37.48
N ASP A 21 -6.32 -22.96 -37.42
CA ASP A 21 -6.28 -22.05 -38.57
C ASP A 21 -4.83 -21.79 -39.02
N ARG A 22 -4.27 -22.78 -39.72
CA ARG A 22 -2.87 -22.75 -40.18
C ARG A 22 -2.55 -21.62 -41.17
N LYS A 23 -3.56 -21.12 -41.89
CA LYS A 23 -3.36 -20.07 -42.91
C LYS A 23 -2.94 -18.75 -42.29
N ASN A 24 -3.32 -18.50 -41.04
CA ASN A 24 -3.08 -17.24 -40.33
C ASN A 24 -1.97 -17.31 -39.27
N TRP A 25 -1.18 -18.39 -39.24
CA TRP A 25 -0.14 -18.60 -38.22
C TRP A 25 0.86 -17.45 -38.10
N PHE A 26 1.28 -16.85 -39.22
CA PHE A 26 2.18 -15.69 -39.19
C PHE A 26 1.56 -14.52 -38.41
N TRP A 27 0.28 -14.21 -38.66
CA TRP A 27 -0.41 -13.13 -37.96
C TRP A 27 -0.65 -13.44 -36.49
N TYR A 28 -0.96 -14.69 -36.16
CA TYR A 28 -1.06 -15.12 -34.75
C TYR A 28 0.28 -15.02 -34.03
N PHE A 29 1.38 -15.36 -34.71
CA PHE A 29 2.72 -15.15 -34.19
C PHE A 29 3.01 -13.66 -33.96
N VAL A 30 2.62 -12.76 -34.86
CA VAL A 30 2.78 -11.31 -34.66
C VAL A 30 2.03 -10.85 -33.40
N VAL A 31 0.76 -11.22 -33.25
CA VAL A 31 -0.03 -10.87 -32.05
C VAL A 31 0.61 -11.42 -30.78
N PHE A 32 1.07 -12.67 -30.81
CA PHE A 32 1.78 -13.31 -29.72
C PHE A 32 3.09 -12.58 -29.38
N PHE A 33 3.89 -12.26 -30.38
CA PHE A 33 5.17 -11.60 -30.23
C PHE A 33 4.99 -10.21 -29.60
N VAL A 34 4.06 -9.40 -30.10
CA VAL A 34 3.82 -8.05 -29.58
C VAL A 34 3.33 -8.09 -28.13
N PHE A 35 2.60 -9.14 -27.73
CA PHE A 35 2.19 -9.34 -26.34
C PHE A 35 3.35 -9.82 -25.44
N PHE A 36 4.05 -10.90 -25.83
CA PHE A 36 5.04 -11.55 -24.96
C PHE A 36 6.42 -10.90 -24.99
N PHE A 37 6.90 -10.47 -26.16
CA PHE A 37 8.30 -10.04 -26.32
C PHE A 37 8.65 -8.86 -25.43
N PRO A 38 7.85 -7.78 -25.33
CA PRO A 38 8.24 -6.66 -24.48
C PRO A 38 8.20 -7.01 -22.99
N VAL A 39 7.23 -7.83 -22.55
CA VAL A 39 7.16 -8.30 -21.15
C VAL A 39 8.35 -9.21 -20.83
N PHE A 40 8.67 -10.13 -21.75
CA PHE A 40 9.86 -10.96 -21.67
C PHE A 40 11.13 -10.11 -21.60
N TRP A 41 11.25 -9.07 -22.44
CA TRP A 41 12.41 -8.19 -22.47
C TRP A 41 12.60 -7.43 -21.16
N ILE A 42 11.52 -6.94 -20.56
CA ILE A 42 11.54 -6.31 -19.22
C ILE A 42 12.11 -7.27 -18.17
N VAL A 43 11.63 -8.51 -18.16
CA VAL A 43 12.08 -9.55 -17.21
C VAL A 43 13.54 -9.94 -17.48
N TYR A 44 13.88 -10.20 -18.73
CA TYR A 44 15.21 -10.63 -19.16
C TYR A 44 16.29 -9.59 -18.83
N THR A 45 15.98 -8.31 -19.03
CA THR A 45 16.92 -7.21 -18.78
C THR A 45 16.95 -6.73 -17.33
N ASN A 46 16.11 -7.28 -16.45
CA ASN A 46 15.88 -6.76 -15.10
C ASN A 46 15.62 -5.24 -15.11
N ALA A 47 14.81 -4.77 -16.06
CA ALA A 47 14.53 -3.36 -16.21
C ALA A 47 13.89 -2.80 -14.92
N ASN A 48 14.26 -1.57 -14.54
CA ASN A 48 13.67 -0.91 -13.39
C ASN A 48 12.21 -0.53 -13.67
N VAL A 49 11.27 -1.24 -13.05
CA VAL A 49 9.82 -1.04 -13.18
C VAL A 49 9.29 -0.36 -11.91
N TYR A 50 9.03 0.96 -11.97
CA TYR A 50 8.72 1.77 -10.79
C TYR A 50 7.24 1.76 -10.36
N GLY A 51 6.33 1.30 -11.22
CA GLY A 51 4.89 1.24 -10.91
C GLY A 51 4.20 -0.02 -11.41
N GLY A 52 4.90 -1.15 -11.34
CA GLY A 52 4.38 -2.46 -11.74
C GLY A 52 3.89 -2.49 -13.19
N TRP A 53 2.68 -2.97 -13.40
CA TRP A 53 2.13 -3.27 -14.74
C TRP A 53 1.95 -2.04 -15.64
N ARG A 54 2.02 -0.80 -15.13
CA ARG A 54 1.90 0.43 -15.95
C ARG A 54 2.92 0.49 -17.09
N HIS A 55 4.11 -0.07 -16.87
CA HIS A 55 5.18 -0.08 -17.86
C HIS A 55 4.92 -1.11 -18.96
N ALA A 56 3.92 -1.98 -18.79
CA ALA A 56 3.48 -2.97 -19.77
C ALA A 56 2.13 -2.60 -20.40
N LEU A 57 1.64 -1.36 -20.29
CA LEU A 57 0.33 -0.98 -20.83
C LEU A 57 0.19 -1.18 -22.35
N PHE A 58 1.30 -1.11 -23.10
CA PHE A 58 1.32 -1.43 -24.53
C PHE A 58 0.90 -2.88 -24.84
N SER A 59 0.90 -3.79 -23.84
CA SER A 59 0.45 -5.17 -24.00
C SER A 59 -1.08 -5.31 -23.99
N TYR A 60 -1.83 -4.28 -23.57
CA TYR A 60 -3.30 -4.34 -23.56
C TYR A 60 -3.93 -4.42 -24.95
N PRO A 61 -3.61 -3.53 -25.91
CA PRO A 61 -4.15 -3.63 -27.27
C PRO A 61 -3.98 -5.02 -27.91
N PRO A 62 -2.78 -5.65 -27.95
CA PRO A 62 -2.64 -6.98 -28.54
C PRO A 62 -3.38 -8.06 -27.73
N THR A 63 -3.54 -7.90 -26.42
CA THR A 63 -4.34 -8.79 -25.57
C THR A 63 -5.82 -8.76 -25.97
N VAL A 64 -6.38 -7.57 -26.20
CA VAL A 64 -7.77 -7.40 -26.63
C VAL A 64 -7.96 -7.94 -28.05
N VAL A 65 -7.00 -7.71 -28.95
CA VAL A 65 -7.02 -8.27 -30.31
C VAL A 65 -6.98 -9.81 -30.27
N ALA A 66 -6.08 -10.40 -29.49
CA ALA A 66 -6.00 -11.85 -29.30
C ALA A 66 -7.32 -12.40 -28.75
N ALA A 67 -7.94 -11.73 -27.77
CA ALA A 67 -9.22 -12.14 -27.24
C ALA A 67 -10.34 -12.12 -28.31
N GLY A 68 -10.41 -11.07 -29.12
CA GLY A 68 -11.35 -10.98 -30.24
C GLY A 68 -11.14 -12.09 -31.28
N LEU A 69 -9.88 -12.37 -31.63
CA LEU A 69 -9.52 -13.49 -32.51
C LEU A 69 -9.92 -14.85 -31.91
N GLY A 70 -9.77 -15.02 -30.59
CA GLY A 70 -10.19 -16.23 -29.89
C GLY A 70 -11.69 -16.49 -29.99
N PHE A 71 -12.53 -15.48 -29.77
CA PHE A 71 -13.97 -15.61 -29.99
C PHE A 71 -14.31 -15.86 -31.45
N ASN A 72 -13.63 -15.20 -32.39
CA ASN A 72 -13.83 -15.47 -33.82
C ASN A 72 -13.51 -16.93 -34.18
N LEU A 73 -12.37 -17.46 -33.72
CA LEU A 73 -12.01 -18.87 -33.90
C LEU A 73 -13.03 -19.82 -33.26
N PHE A 74 -13.58 -19.45 -32.10
CA PHE A 74 -14.62 -20.21 -31.42
C PHE A 74 -15.93 -20.25 -32.21
N ILE A 75 -16.34 -19.12 -32.79
CA ILE A 75 -17.53 -19.05 -33.67
C ILE A 75 -17.30 -19.89 -34.94
N GLN A 76 -16.14 -19.76 -35.57
CA GLN A 76 -15.76 -20.54 -36.76
C GLN A 76 -15.75 -22.04 -36.48
N PHE A 77 -15.36 -22.46 -35.28
CA PHE A 77 -15.41 -23.87 -34.88
C PHE A 77 -16.85 -24.42 -34.94
N PHE A 78 -17.84 -23.69 -34.41
CA PHE A 78 -19.24 -24.11 -34.48
C PHE A 78 -19.81 -24.01 -35.91
N GLU A 79 -19.40 -23.01 -36.67
CA GLU A 79 -19.78 -22.86 -38.08
C GLU A 79 -19.30 -24.04 -38.93
N ASN A 80 -18.03 -24.44 -38.79
CA ASN A 80 -17.49 -25.59 -39.50
C ASN A 80 -18.22 -26.90 -39.13
N LYS A 81 -18.57 -27.07 -37.86
CA LYS A 81 -19.37 -28.22 -37.41
C LYS A 81 -20.81 -28.20 -37.91
N LEU A 82 -21.42 -27.02 -37.97
CA LEU A 82 -22.76 -26.84 -38.52
C LEU A 82 -22.81 -27.19 -40.02
N ASN A 83 -21.79 -26.76 -40.77
CA ASN A 83 -21.67 -27.01 -42.20
C ASN A 83 -21.35 -28.48 -42.54
N SER A 84 -20.80 -29.24 -41.60
CA SER A 84 -20.45 -30.66 -41.80
C SER A 84 -21.56 -31.66 -41.46
N ILE A 85 -22.80 -31.20 -41.19
CA ILE A 85 -23.89 -32.04 -40.67
C ILE A 85 -25.14 -31.93 -41.55
N ASP A 86 -25.57 -33.06 -42.09
CA ASP A 86 -26.76 -33.15 -42.93
C ASP A 86 -28.04 -33.42 -42.11
N SER A 87 -27.94 -34.07 -40.95
CA SER A 87 -29.11 -34.46 -40.15
C SER A 87 -29.77 -33.26 -39.46
N THR A 88 -31.07 -33.04 -39.71
CA THR A 88 -31.87 -31.91 -39.22
C THR A 88 -31.84 -31.71 -37.69
N PRO A 89 -31.93 -32.76 -36.84
CA PRO A 89 -31.93 -32.58 -35.39
C PRO A 89 -30.59 -32.09 -34.85
N LYS A 90 -29.47 -32.68 -35.33
CA LYS A 90 -28.13 -32.25 -34.92
C LYS A 90 -27.80 -30.86 -35.48
N LYS A 91 -28.26 -30.53 -36.69
CA LYS A 91 -28.05 -29.21 -37.31
C LYS A 91 -28.62 -28.07 -36.45
N LYS A 92 -29.80 -28.26 -35.84
CA LYS A 92 -30.38 -27.29 -34.89
C LYS A 92 -29.49 -27.06 -33.66
N ILE A 93 -28.91 -28.12 -33.10
CA ILE A 93 -28.02 -28.01 -31.92
C ILE A 93 -26.81 -27.13 -32.25
N TRP A 94 -26.12 -27.39 -33.38
CA TRP A 94 -24.96 -26.61 -33.78
C TRP A 94 -25.30 -25.17 -34.16
N LEU A 95 -26.51 -24.93 -34.69
CA LEU A 95 -27.02 -23.58 -34.93
C LEU A 95 -27.18 -22.80 -33.62
N TYR A 96 -27.83 -23.39 -32.61
CA TYR A 96 -27.98 -22.74 -31.29
C TYR A 96 -26.63 -22.55 -30.60
N SER A 97 -25.70 -23.50 -30.70
CA SER A 97 -24.34 -23.34 -30.18
C SER A 97 -23.59 -22.20 -30.86
N LYS A 98 -23.72 -22.01 -32.18
CA LYS A 98 -23.13 -20.87 -32.91
C LYS A 98 -23.73 -19.56 -32.42
N ILE A 99 -25.05 -19.47 -32.27
CA ILE A 99 -25.73 -18.28 -31.74
C ILE A 99 -25.22 -17.97 -30.32
N GLY A 100 -25.10 -19.00 -29.46
CA GLY A 100 -24.53 -18.86 -28.13
C GLY A 100 -23.09 -18.36 -28.15
N ALA A 101 -22.24 -18.89 -29.04
CA ALA A 101 -20.85 -18.45 -29.20
C ALA A 101 -20.74 -16.99 -29.67
N ILE A 102 -21.66 -16.54 -30.54
CA ILE A 102 -21.74 -15.14 -30.98
C ILE A 102 -22.18 -14.23 -29.84
N ALA A 103 -23.19 -14.64 -29.06
CA ALA A 103 -23.74 -13.83 -27.97
C ALA A 103 -22.82 -13.75 -26.75
N LEU A 104 -22.03 -14.80 -26.49
CA LEU A 104 -21.19 -14.94 -25.30
C LEU A 104 -20.28 -13.73 -25.00
N PRO A 105 -19.45 -13.21 -25.92
CA PRO A 105 -18.61 -12.05 -25.61
C PRO A 105 -19.43 -10.83 -25.20
N PHE A 106 -20.59 -10.60 -25.81
CA PHE A 106 -21.47 -9.47 -25.48
C PHE A 106 -22.10 -9.63 -24.10
N ILE A 107 -22.55 -10.84 -23.74
CA ILE A 107 -23.06 -11.16 -22.41
C ILE A 107 -21.98 -10.91 -21.36
N LEU A 108 -20.75 -11.37 -21.60
CA LEU A 108 -19.63 -11.17 -20.68
C LEU A 108 -19.20 -9.69 -20.57
N LEU A 109 -19.46 -8.87 -21.61
CA LEU A 109 -19.23 -7.43 -21.57
C LEU A 109 -20.32 -6.66 -20.81
N LEU A 110 -21.47 -7.27 -20.49
CA LEU A 110 -22.48 -6.63 -19.65
C LEU A 110 -21.96 -6.36 -18.23
N PHE A 111 -21.00 -7.14 -17.74
CA PHE A 111 -20.40 -6.94 -16.43
C PHE A 111 -19.61 -5.63 -16.32
N PRO A 112 -18.55 -5.37 -17.12
CA PRO A 112 -17.87 -4.09 -17.10
C PRO A 112 -18.78 -2.94 -17.53
N LEU A 113 -19.73 -3.16 -18.46
CA LEU A 113 -20.69 -2.13 -18.83
C LEU A 113 -21.59 -1.72 -17.66
N SER A 114 -22.10 -2.68 -16.90
CA SER A 114 -22.89 -2.42 -15.69
C SER A 114 -22.08 -1.64 -14.66
N HIS A 115 -20.81 -1.98 -14.47
CA HIS A 115 -19.91 -1.26 -13.58
C HIS A 115 -19.67 0.19 -14.06
N ILE A 116 -19.42 0.38 -15.36
CA ILE A 116 -19.24 1.70 -15.99
C ILE A 116 -20.46 2.59 -15.70
N ILE A 117 -21.67 2.08 -15.97
CA ILE A 117 -22.91 2.83 -15.78
C ILE A 117 -23.15 3.14 -14.30
N ARG A 118 -22.98 2.15 -13.41
CA ARG A 118 -23.25 2.31 -11.97
C ARG A 118 -22.28 3.26 -11.28
N ASN A 119 -21.02 3.23 -11.68
CA ASN A 119 -19.95 3.90 -10.94
C ASN A 119 -19.35 5.09 -11.67
N HIS A 120 -19.91 5.56 -12.80
CA HIS A 120 -19.44 6.77 -13.48
C HIS A 120 -19.30 7.94 -12.48
N PRO A 121 -18.14 8.63 -12.41
CA PRO A 121 -16.96 8.59 -13.30
C PRO A 121 -15.77 7.76 -12.78
N TYR A 122 -16.02 6.72 -11.98
CA TYR A 122 -15.02 5.86 -11.32
C TYR A 122 -14.89 4.48 -11.96
N GLU A 123 -15.11 4.37 -13.25
CA GLU A 123 -15.14 3.09 -13.98
C GLU A 123 -13.79 2.38 -14.01
N TYR A 124 -12.72 3.13 -13.78
CA TYR A 124 -11.38 2.59 -13.74
C TYR A 124 -11.12 1.74 -12.47
N VAL A 125 -11.96 1.89 -11.43
CA VAL A 125 -11.92 1.09 -10.20
C VAL A 125 -12.73 -0.21 -10.40
N TYR A 126 -12.49 -0.89 -11.52
CA TYR A 126 -13.16 -2.13 -11.89
C TYR A 126 -12.35 -3.36 -11.47
N PHE A 127 -13.02 -4.28 -10.80
CA PHE A 127 -12.49 -5.60 -10.49
C PHE A 127 -13.43 -6.67 -11.04
N ASN A 128 -12.87 -7.67 -11.72
CA ASN A 128 -13.67 -8.66 -12.43
C ASN A 128 -14.34 -9.68 -11.49
N GLU A 129 -15.27 -10.44 -12.03
CA GLU A 129 -16.14 -11.34 -11.27
C GLU A 129 -15.36 -12.58 -10.80
N PHE A 130 -14.30 -12.98 -11.53
CA PHE A 130 -13.43 -14.09 -11.13
C PHE A 130 -12.72 -13.83 -9.81
N ILE A 131 -12.26 -12.59 -9.58
CA ILE A 131 -11.65 -12.23 -8.30
C ILE A 131 -12.69 -11.92 -7.22
N GLY A 132 -13.98 -11.82 -7.59
CA GLY A 132 -15.10 -11.53 -6.69
C GLY A 132 -15.45 -10.05 -6.59
N GLY A 133 -15.12 -9.25 -7.62
CA GLY A 133 -15.44 -7.84 -7.68
C GLY A 133 -14.83 -7.00 -6.56
N MET A 134 -15.42 -5.83 -6.33
CA MET A 134 -14.96 -4.88 -5.31
C MET A 134 -15.01 -5.47 -3.89
N ASP A 135 -15.95 -6.36 -3.59
CA ASP A 135 -16.08 -6.97 -2.25
C ASP A 135 -14.83 -7.75 -1.82
N LYS A 136 -14.28 -8.58 -2.71
CA LYS A 136 -13.05 -9.33 -2.43
C LYS A 136 -11.79 -8.49 -2.67
N ALA A 137 -11.86 -7.50 -3.55
CA ALA A 137 -10.72 -6.65 -3.84
C ALA A 137 -10.42 -5.63 -2.75
N TYR A 138 -11.45 -5.13 -2.06
CA TYR A 138 -11.35 -4.02 -1.14
C TYR A 138 -10.37 -4.29 0.01
N GLY A 139 -9.30 -3.49 0.08
CA GLY A 139 -8.19 -3.63 1.03
C GLY A 139 -7.22 -4.76 0.73
N ASN A 140 -7.44 -5.57 -0.30
CA ASN A 140 -6.42 -6.48 -0.83
C ASN A 140 -5.66 -5.87 -2.01
N TYR A 141 -6.30 -4.94 -2.71
CA TYR A 141 -5.73 -4.20 -3.83
C TYR A 141 -5.99 -2.70 -3.65
N GLU A 142 -5.15 -1.89 -4.30
CA GLU A 142 -5.36 -0.44 -4.38
C GLU A 142 -6.64 -0.16 -5.17
N GLY A 143 -7.53 0.65 -4.58
CA GLY A 143 -8.78 1.08 -5.22
C GLY A 143 -8.54 2.28 -6.12
N ASP A 144 -8.77 3.48 -5.59
CA ASP A 144 -8.57 4.75 -6.31
C ASP A 144 -7.09 5.16 -6.31
N TYR A 145 -6.26 4.47 -7.09
CA TYR A 145 -4.81 4.71 -7.18
C TYR A 145 -4.45 6.13 -7.68
N TYR A 146 -5.25 6.68 -8.61
CA TYR A 146 -5.03 8.01 -9.18
C TYR A 146 -5.75 9.12 -8.43
N TYR A 147 -6.42 8.79 -7.33
CA TYR A 147 -7.06 9.77 -6.46
C TYR A 147 -8.15 10.59 -7.16
N HIS A 148 -8.82 10.02 -8.17
CA HIS A 148 -9.87 10.69 -8.92
C HIS A 148 -11.06 11.07 -8.02
N SER A 149 -11.37 10.22 -7.02
CA SER A 149 -12.46 10.48 -6.08
C SER A 149 -12.21 11.66 -5.14
N SER A 150 -10.96 12.15 -5.07
CA SER A 150 -10.65 13.39 -4.35
C SER A 150 -11.34 14.61 -4.94
N LYS A 151 -11.68 14.61 -6.24
CA LYS A 151 -12.41 15.71 -6.90
C LYS A 151 -13.77 15.93 -6.23
N GLU A 152 -14.60 14.90 -6.22
CA GLU A 152 -15.95 14.96 -5.66
C GLU A 152 -15.91 15.26 -4.16
N ALA A 153 -14.95 14.68 -3.43
CA ALA A 153 -14.75 14.97 -2.02
C ALA A 153 -14.37 16.45 -1.77
N CYS A 154 -13.49 17.04 -2.60
CA CYS A 154 -13.14 18.45 -2.51
C CYS A 154 -14.31 19.37 -2.89
N GLU A 155 -15.05 19.03 -3.95
CA GLU A 155 -16.26 19.76 -4.36
C GLU A 155 -17.31 19.75 -3.26
N TRP A 156 -17.47 18.63 -2.55
CA TRP A 156 -18.32 18.57 -1.37
C TRP A 156 -17.87 19.57 -0.30
N VAL A 157 -16.57 19.63 0.03
CA VAL A 157 -16.02 20.59 1.00
C VAL A 157 -16.28 22.04 0.56
N LEU A 158 -16.01 22.38 -0.70
CA LEU A 158 -16.24 23.72 -1.25
C LEU A 158 -17.70 24.19 -1.10
N ASN A 159 -18.64 23.27 -1.23
CA ASN A 159 -20.08 23.56 -1.21
C ASN A 159 -20.70 23.51 0.19
N ASN A 160 -20.09 22.80 1.15
CA ASN A 160 -20.70 22.52 2.45
C ASN A 160 -19.93 23.11 3.64
N ALA A 161 -18.68 23.56 3.45
CA ALA A 161 -17.93 24.16 4.53
C ALA A 161 -18.42 25.59 4.85
N GLU A 162 -18.60 25.87 6.14
CA GLU A 162 -19.01 27.19 6.62
C GLU A 162 -17.85 28.18 6.45
N LYS A 163 -17.98 29.09 5.48
CA LYS A 163 -16.93 30.04 5.13
C LYS A 163 -16.71 31.06 6.27
N PRO A 164 -15.46 31.36 6.62
CA PRO A 164 -15.17 32.32 7.67
C PRO A 164 -15.66 33.71 7.28
N THR A 165 -16.19 34.45 8.24
CA THR A 165 -16.57 35.86 8.04
C THR A 165 -15.36 36.79 8.05
N ASN A 166 -14.27 36.36 8.73
CA ASN A 166 -13.02 37.09 8.79
C ASN A 166 -12.14 36.75 7.57
N PRO A 167 -11.79 37.72 6.70
CA PRO A 167 -10.96 37.47 5.51
C PRO A 167 -9.55 36.96 5.80
N ASN A 168 -9.05 37.11 7.03
CA ASN A 168 -7.74 36.62 7.45
C ASN A 168 -7.77 35.16 7.90
N GLU A 169 -8.95 34.58 8.09
CA GLU A 169 -9.12 33.18 8.45
C GLU A 169 -9.39 32.34 7.21
N LYS A 170 -8.81 31.15 7.18
CA LYS A 170 -8.99 30.19 6.09
C LYS A 170 -9.30 28.82 6.65
N ILE A 171 -10.17 28.11 5.96
CA ILE A 171 -10.49 26.72 6.22
C ILE A 171 -9.31 25.87 5.76
N LYS A 172 -8.66 25.21 6.70
CA LYS A 172 -7.53 24.32 6.43
C LYS A 172 -8.07 22.96 5.98
N VAL A 173 -7.81 22.62 4.72
CA VAL A 173 -8.21 21.33 4.13
C VAL A 173 -6.96 20.52 3.89
N VAL A 174 -6.86 19.33 4.50
CA VAL A 174 -5.62 18.53 4.45
C VAL A 174 -5.79 17.18 3.79
N SER A 175 -4.70 16.68 3.22
CA SER A 175 -4.62 15.34 2.62
C SER A 175 -3.17 14.90 2.46
N TRP A 176 -2.93 13.60 2.30
CA TRP A 176 -1.64 13.10 1.82
C TRP A 176 -1.44 13.31 0.30
N HIS A 177 -2.45 13.85 -0.40
CA HIS A 177 -2.44 14.16 -1.83
C HIS A 177 -2.60 15.64 -2.05
N LEU A 178 -1.64 16.41 -1.55
CA LEU A 178 -1.67 17.88 -1.62
C LEU A 178 -1.84 18.41 -3.06
N ALA A 179 -1.26 17.73 -4.06
CA ALA A 179 -1.42 18.12 -5.47
C ALA A 179 -2.89 18.14 -5.92
N SER A 180 -3.67 17.12 -5.55
CA SER A 180 -5.09 17.06 -5.86
C SER A 180 -5.87 18.18 -5.17
N LEU A 181 -5.62 18.40 -3.87
CA LEU A 181 -6.26 19.48 -3.12
C LEU A 181 -5.95 20.85 -3.71
N ASN A 182 -4.67 21.14 -3.99
CA ASN A 182 -4.26 22.39 -4.63
C ASN A 182 -4.99 22.59 -5.95
N TYR A 183 -5.15 21.53 -6.75
CA TYR A 183 -5.88 21.62 -8.00
C TYR A 183 -7.36 21.87 -7.75
N TYR A 184 -8.07 21.05 -6.99
CA TYR A 184 -9.53 21.14 -6.86
C TYR A 184 -10.00 22.35 -6.04
N LEU A 185 -9.19 22.87 -5.13
CA LEU A 185 -9.52 24.06 -4.31
C LEU A 185 -9.03 25.39 -4.93
N ARG A 186 -8.35 25.35 -6.09
CA ARG A 186 -7.72 26.54 -6.73
C ARG A 186 -8.66 27.72 -7.02
N ASN A 187 -9.96 27.46 -7.13
CA ASN A 187 -10.96 28.46 -7.47
C ASN A 187 -11.44 29.27 -6.24
N ASP A 188 -11.11 28.86 -5.02
CA ASP A 188 -11.49 29.55 -3.79
C ASP A 188 -10.32 29.60 -2.78
N THR A 189 -9.19 30.18 -3.22
CA THR A 189 -8.00 30.35 -2.36
C THR A 189 -8.15 31.44 -1.31
N ALA A 190 -9.21 32.24 -1.39
CA ALA A 190 -9.56 33.23 -0.39
C ALA A 190 -10.04 32.55 0.90
N ASN A 191 -10.93 31.55 0.79
CA ASN A 191 -11.51 30.88 1.94
C ASN A 191 -10.79 29.58 2.34
N PHE A 192 -10.06 28.94 1.42
CA PHE A 192 -9.47 27.61 1.66
C PHE A 192 -7.93 27.63 1.62
N ALA A 193 -7.33 26.88 2.54
CA ALA A 193 -5.90 26.67 2.65
C ALA A 193 -5.59 25.16 2.57
N PRO A 194 -5.13 24.65 1.41
CA PRO A 194 -4.75 23.26 1.28
C PRO A 194 -3.46 22.95 2.06
N GLY A 195 -3.40 21.78 2.70
CA GLY A 195 -2.24 21.33 3.48
C GLY A 195 -1.94 19.84 3.31
N PHE A 196 -0.69 19.47 3.54
CA PHE A 196 -0.26 18.06 3.51
C PHE A 196 -0.34 17.45 4.91
N VAL A 197 -0.92 16.25 5.00
CA VAL A 197 -0.81 15.42 6.21
C VAL A 197 -0.92 13.94 5.83
N ARG A 198 -0.16 13.06 6.49
CA ARG A 198 -0.33 11.61 6.33
C ARG A 198 -1.51 11.13 7.16
N TRP A 199 -2.15 10.05 6.72
CA TRP A 199 -3.28 9.43 7.43
C TRP A 199 -3.00 9.16 8.92
N TYR A 200 -1.86 8.53 9.22
CA TYR A 200 -1.46 8.18 10.58
C TYR A 200 -0.87 9.35 11.38
N GLU A 201 -0.76 10.53 10.78
CA GLU A 201 -0.25 11.76 11.41
C GLU A 201 -1.37 12.81 11.51
N ARG A 202 -2.61 12.49 11.11
CA ARG A 202 -3.71 13.46 11.02
C ARG A 202 -3.99 14.17 12.35
N GLY A 203 -3.75 13.52 13.48
CA GLY A 203 -3.90 14.15 14.81
C GLY A 203 -2.84 15.21 15.13
N ASN A 204 -1.71 15.24 14.42
CA ASN A 204 -0.54 16.07 14.75
C ASN A 204 -0.54 17.43 14.04
N THR A 205 -1.52 17.69 13.17
CA THR A 205 -1.61 18.91 12.38
C THR A 205 -2.92 19.63 12.66
N ASP A 206 -2.90 20.96 12.66
CA ASP A 206 -4.10 21.79 12.74
C ASP A 206 -4.81 21.88 11.38
N TRP A 207 -6.03 21.36 11.31
CA TRP A 207 -6.90 21.35 10.13
C TRP A 207 -8.37 21.37 10.55
N ASP A 208 -9.24 21.79 9.61
CA ASP A 208 -10.70 21.87 9.79
C ASP A 208 -11.42 20.76 9.04
N TYR A 209 -10.98 20.47 7.80
CA TYR A 209 -11.40 19.34 7.00
C TYR A 209 -10.22 18.48 6.54
N ALA A 210 -10.43 17.18 6.40
CA ALA A 210 -9.46 16.29 5.78
C ALA A 210 -10.11 15.49 4.65
N VAL A 211 -9.45 15.41 3.50
CA VAL A 211 -9.89 14.64 2.33
C VAL A 211 -8.91 13.51 2.10
N PHE A 212 -9.34 12.28 2.32
CA PHE A 212 -8.50 11.09 2.12
C PHE A 212 -9.13 10.13 1.14
N THR A 213 -8.27 9.43 0.41
CA THR A 213 -8.59 8.21 -0.31
C THR A 213 -8.25 7.02 0.58
N VAL A 214 -8.69 5.81 0.25
CA VAL A 214 -8.33 4.60 1.04
C VAL A 214 -6.92 4.07 0.74
N THR A 215 -6.29 4.57 -0.32
CA THR A 215 -5.00 4.11 -0.82
C THR A 215 -3.86 4.46 0.14
N GLY A 216 -3.22 3.46 0.75
CA GLY A 216 -2.15 3.65 1.74
C GLY A 216 -2.61 3.50 3.20
N MET A 217 -3.90 3.27 3.43
CA MET A 217 -4.42 2.83 4.72
C MET A 217 -4.17 1.33 4.93
N ALA A 218 -4.12 0.90 6.19
CA ALA A 218 -3.98 -0.52 6.52
C ALA A 218 -5.21 -1.31 6.05
N PRO A 219 -5.02 -2.44 5.32
CA PRO A 219 -6.10 -3.33 4.90
C PRO A 219 -7.08 -3.72 6.01
N GLU A 220 -6.55 -4.03 7.19
CA GLU A 220 -7.32 -4.47 8.35
C GLU A 220 -8.26 -3.36 8.86
N GLN A 221 -7.84 -2.10 8.74
CA GLN A 221 -8.62 -0.95 9.16
C GLN A 221 -9.79 -0.72 8.20
N ILE A 222 -9.51 -0.63 6.90
CA ILE A 222 -10.56 -0.29 5.93
C ILE A 222 -11.61 -1.40 5.76
N LYS A 223 -11.24 -2.65 6.04
CA LYS A 223 -12.18 -3.79 6.01
C LYS A 223 -13.07 -3.87 7.25
N ASN A 224 -12.69 -3.20 8.35
CA ASN A 224 -13.44 -3.26 9.58
C ASN A 224 -14.52 -2.16 9.62
N SER A 225 -15.74 -2.54 9.24
CA SER A 225 -16.91 -1.64 9.23
C SER A 225 -17.27 -1.04 10.59
N ALA A 226 -16.76 -1.58 11.71
CA ALA A 226 -16.99 -1.01 13.04
C ALA A 226 -16.14 0.24 13.32
N ILE A 227 -15.05 0.44 12.56
CA ILE A 227 -14.10 1.53 12.77
C ILE A 227 -13.86 2.37 11.52
N PHE A 228 -14.31 1.90 10.34
CA PHE A 228 -14.13 2.58 9.07
C PHE A 228 -15.44 2.69 8.28
N PRO A 229 -15.79 3.86 7.72
CA PRO A 229 -15.09 5.15 7.86
C PRO A 229 -15.09 5.68 9.31
N PRO A 230 -14.15 6.57 9.69
CA PRO A 230 -14.10 7.14 11.03
C PRO A 230 -15.39 7.85 11.44
N PRO A 231 -15.71 7.95 12.75
CA PRO A 231 -16.94 8.56 13.24
C PRO A 231 -17.17 10.02 12.79
N ASN A 232 -16.09 10.78 12.58
CA ASN A 232 -16.14 12.18 12.12
C ASN A 232 -16.21 12.33 10.59
N THR A 233 -16.53 11.26 9.87
CA THR A 233 -16.76 11.28 8.42
C THR A 233 -18.07 12.00 8.11
N VAL A 234 -17.99 13.06 7.32
CA VAL A 234 -19.14 13.87 6.89
C VAL A 234 -19.54 13.62 5.43
N TYR A 235 -18.66 13.01 4.63
CA TYR A 235 -18.94 12.63 3.26
C TYR A 235 -18.12 11.42 2.82
N THR A 236 -18.65 10.62 1.91
CA THR A 236 -17.95 9.46 1.34
C THR A 236 -18.26 9.31 -0.14
N VAL A 237 -17.23 9.13 -0.96
CA VAL A 237 -17.35 8.68 -2.34
C VAL A 237 -17.27 7.15 -2.35
N LYS A 238 -18.18 6.48 -3.07
CA LYS A 238 -18.28 5.01 -3.06
C LYS A 238 -18.22 4.41 -4.45
N VAL A 239 -17.61 3.23 -4.55
CA VAL A 239 -17.69 2.34 -5.72
C VAL A 239 -18.19 0.99 -5.25
N ASP A 240 -19.26 0.50 -5.88
CA ASP A 240 -19.92 -0.76 -5.50
C ASP A 240 -20.23 -0.83 -3.98
N GLY A 241 -20.65 0.30 -3.41
CA GLY A 241 -20.99 0.44 -1.99
C GLY A 241 -19.80 0.55 -1.03
N LYS A 242 -18.55 0.39 -1.50
CA LYS A 242 -17.34 0.56 -0.68
C LYS A 242 -16.83 2.00 -0.74
N PRO A 243 -16.48 2.64 0.39
CA PRO A 243 -15.84 3.96 0.38
C PRO A 243 -14.49 3.90 -0.34
N ILE A 244 -14.22 4.83 -1.25
CA ILE A 244 -12.92 4.98 -1.92
C ILE A 244 -12.25 6.33 -1.61
N ALA A 245 -13.05 7.33 -1.25
CA ALA A 245 -12.62 8.55 -0.59
C ALA A 245 -13.65 8.99 0.45
N PHE A 246 -13.21 9.85 1.36
CA PHE A 246 -14.04 10.38 2.42
C PHE A 246 -13.54 11.74 2.91
N VAL A 247 -14.46 12.51 3.46
CA VAL A 247 -14.22 13.82 4.05
C VAL A 247 -14.43 13.70 5.55
N LEU A 248 -13.43 14.10 6.33
CA LEU A 248 -13.54 14.27 7.77
C LEU A 248 -13.76 15.74 8.10
N LYS A 249 -14.61 16.03 9.09
CA LYS A 249 -14.73 17.36 9.71
C LYS A 249 -14.21 17.29 11.13
N ARG A 250 -13.21 18.10 11.49
CA ARG A 250 -12.70 18.13 12.85
C ARG A 250 -13.73 18.79 13.77
N GLN A 251 -14.13 18.06 14.82
CA GLN A 251 -15.10 18.56 15.81
C GLN A 251 -14.41 19.22 17.01
N ASP A 252 -13.19 18.80 17.33
CA ASP A 252 -12.44 19.22 18.50
C ASP A 252 -10.93 19.09 18.20
N LYS A 253 -10.11 19.95 18.80
CA LYS A 253 -8.65 20.04 18.55
C LYS A 253 -7.80 19.36 19.63
N SER A 254 -8.39 18.54 20.50
CA SER A 254 -7.63 17.92 21.62
C SER A 254 -6.55 16.96 21.13
N ASP A 255 -6.68 16.36 19.94
CA ASP A 255 -5.61 15.58 19.31
C ASP A 255 -4.38 16.46 19.04
N PHE A 256 -4.59 17.59 18.38
CA PHE A 256 -3.55 18.54 18.03
C PHE A 256 -2.96 19.24 19.25
N ILE A 257 -3.80 19.71 20.17
CA ILE A 257 -3.34 20.34 21.43
C ILE A 257 -2.52 19.34 22.24
N GLY A 258 -2.99 18.10 22.35
CA GLY A 258 -2.27 17.01 23.00
C GLY A 258 -0.91 16.73 22.36
N TYR A 259 -0.85 16.73 21.03
CA TYR A 259 0.41 16.64 20.30
C TYR A 259 1.35 17.83 20.58
N THR A 260 0.86 19.07 20.51
CA THR A 260 1.67 20.27 20.78
C THR A 260 2.26 20.26 22.20
N LEU A 261 1.45 19.95 23.21
CA LEU A 261 1.91 19.84 24.60
C LEU A 261 2.96 18.74 24.79
N LYS A 262 2.81 17.61 24.07
CA LYS A 262 3.81 16.53 24.07
C LYS A 262 5.14 17.01 23.48
N GLU A 263 5.13 17.74 22.37
CA GLU A 263 6.34 18.33 21.78
C GLU A 263 7.01 19.35 22.73
N GLU A 264 6.21 20.07 23.52
CA GLU A 264 6.67 20.93 24.62
C GLU A 264 7.10 20.16 25.88
N LYS A 265 7.04 18.82 25.85
CA LYS A 265 7.36 17.89 26.96
C LYS A 265 6.46 18.05 28.19
N LEU A 266 5.30 18.69 28.04
CA LEU A 266 4.27 18.81 29.06
C LEU A 266 3.37 17.56 29.07
N TYR A 267 3.97 16.40 29.37
CA TYR A 267 3.36 15.09 29.15
C TYR A 267 2.07 14.85 29.95
N ASP A 268 2.00 15.25 31.23
CA ASP A 268 0.78 15.04 32.02
C ASP A 268 -0.40 15.86 31.46
N SER A 269 -0.16 17.11 31.04
CA SER A 269 -1.17 17.94 30.37
C SER A 269 -1.57 17.38 29.00
N ALA A 270 -0.58 16.92 28.22
CA ALA A 270 -0.82 16.29 26.92
C ALA A 270 -1.75 15.07 27.04
N ILE A 271 -1.53 14.23 28.04
CA ILE A 271 -2.33 13.03 28.30
C ILE A 271 -3.82 13.37 28.46
N VAL A 272 -4.18 14.46 29.15
CA VAL A 272 -5.58 14.86 29.35
C VAL A 272 -6.28 15.12 28.01
N PHE A 273 -5.65 15.89 27.13
CA PHE A 273 -6.20 16.20 25.81
C PHE A 273 -6.20 14.97 24.89
N LEU A 274 -5.15 14.15 24.93
CA LEU A 274 -5.08 12.92 24.13
C LEU A 274 -6.13 11.90 24.57
N GLN A 275 -6.45 11.79 25.86
CA GLN A 275 -7.54 10.95 26.36
C GLN A 275 -8.90 11.42 25.81
N LYS A 276 -9.15 12.74 25.83
CA LYS A 276 -10.36 13.30 25.23
C LYS A 276 -10.43 13.04 23.72
N ALA A 277 -9.31 13.20 23.01
CA ALA A 277 -9.23 12.90 21.58
C ALA A 277 -9.59 11.44 21.27
N ILE A 278 -9.04 10.50 22.03
CA ILE A 278 -9.33 9.06 21.90
C ILE A 278 -10.78 8.73 22.28
N GLN A 279 -11.37 9.46 23.22
CA GLN A 279 -12.78 9.29 23.57
C GLN A 279 -13.71 9.73 22.42
N LEU A 280 -13.37 10.83 21.74
CA LEU A 280 -14.14 11.37 20.61
C LEU A 280 -13.95 10.55 19.33
N ASP A 281 -12.71 10.13 19.06
CA ASP A 281 -12.37 9.25 17.95
C ASP A 281 -11.44 8.12 18.45
N PRO A 282 -12.02 6.97 18.85
CA PRO A 282 -11.24 5.81 19.28
C PRO A 282 -10.30 5.27 18.19
N THR A 283 -10.54 5.65 16.93
CA THR A 283 -9.78 5.19 15.76
C THR A 283 -8.60 6.10 15.42
N ASN A 284 -8.37 7.18 16.17
CA ASN A 284 -7.27 8.12 15.97
C ASN A 284 -5.92 7.54 16.39
N GLU A 285 -5.21 6.90 15.46
CA GLU A 285 -3.91 6.27 15.71
C GLU A 285 -2.85 7.28 16.16
N ALA A 286 -2.88 8.49 15.62
CA ALA A 286 -1.94 9.55 16.02
C ALA A 286 -2.10 9.90 17.51
N ALA A 287 -3.35 10.02 18.00
CA ALA A 287 -3.62 10.28 19.41
C ALA A 287 -3.16 9.12 20.31
N HIS A 288 -3.39 7.87 19.90
CA HIS A 288 -2.88 6.69 20.60
C HIS A 288 -1.34 6.65 20.63
N VAL A 289 -0.66 6.95 19.53
CA VAL A 289 0.82 6.99 19.49
C VAL A 289 1.35 8.08 20.42
N ASN A 290 0.81 9.28 20.34
CA ASN A 290 1.25 10.40 21.16
C ASN A 290 1.06 10.11 22.66
N ILE A 291 -0.04 9.45 23.06
CA ILE A 291 -0.28 9.15 24.48
C ILE A 291 0.63 8.02 24.97
N ILE A 292 0.91 7.02 24.13
CA ILE A 292 1.90 5.97 24.41
C ILE A 292 3.26 6.63 24.67
N GLU A 293 3.70 7.54 23.79
CA GLU A 293 4.96 8.27 23.92
C GLU A 293 5.00 9.11 25.21
N CYS A 294 3.92 9.81 25.56
CA CYS A 294 3.83 10.55 26.84
C CYS A 294 4.06 9.61 28.04
N TYR A 295 3.37 8.47 28.09
CA TYR A 295 3.51 7.52 29.19
C TYR A 295 4.90 6.88 29.26
N PHE A 296 5.54 6.60 28.12
CA PHE A 296 6.93 6.13 28.09
C PHE A 296 7.91 7.17 28.66
N ASN A 297 7.76 8.44 28.27
CA ASN A 297 8.61 9.52 28.79
C ASN A 297 8.43 9.73 30.30
N LEU A 298 7.21 9.53 30.81
CA LEU A 298 6.91 9.56 32.25
C LEU A 298 7.29 8.27 33.00
N GLN A 299 7.90 7.27 32.33
CA GLN A 299 8.20 5.94 32.89
C GLN A 299 6.96 5.17 33.42
N LYS A 300 5.76 5.56 33.00
CA LYS A 300 4.48 4.89 33.32
C LYS A 300 4.23 3.75 32.33
N LEU A 301 5.09 2.74 32.35
CA LEU A 301 5.18 1.69 31.31
C LEU A 301 3.90 0.86 31.16
N ASP A 302 3.19 0.54 32.25
CA ASP A 302 1.96 -0.25 32.20
C ASP A 302 0.83 0.51 31.48
N SER A 303 0.70 1.81 31.76
CA SER A 303 -0.24 2.67 31.03
C SER A 303 0.11 2.74 29.55
N ALA A 304 1.40 2.89 29.21
CA ALA A 304 1.84 2.88 27.83
C ALA A 304 1.46 1.56 27.12
N LYS A 305 1.73 0.42 27.75
CA LYS A 305 1.36 -0.91 27.24
C LYS A 305 -0.15 -1.04 27.02
N MET A 306 -0.97 -0.58 27.95
CA MET A 306 -2.42 -0.59 27.80
C MET A 306 -2.87 0.14 26.54
N TYR A 307 -2.29 1.31 26.23
CA TYR A 307 -2.62 2.04 25.00
C TYR A 307 -2.00 1.38 23.75
N CYS A 308 -0.84 0.74 23.84
CA CYS A 308 -0.33 -0.13 22.77
C CYS A 308 -1.34 -1.24 22.44
N ASP A 309 -1.86 -1.94 23.46
CA ASP A 309 -2.82 -3.03 23.28
C ASP A 309 -4.14 -2.52 22.65
N LYS A 310 -4.62 -1.33 23.07
CA LYS A 310 -5.79 -0.69 22.46
C LYS A 310 -5.58 -0.38 20.98
N LEU A 311 -4.43 0.21 20.61
CA LEU A 311 -4.12 0.52 19.21
C LEU A 311 -3.92 -0.75 18.38
N LEU A 312 -3.25 -1.76 18.92
CA LEU A 312 -3.04 -3.04 18.24
C LEU A 312 -4.33 -3.87 18.10
N ALA A 313 -5.33 -3.67 18.96
CA ALA A 313 -6.65 -4.24 18.75
C ALA A 313 -7.36 -3.66 17.53
N LEU A 314 -7.08 -2.40 17.17
CA LEU A 314 -7.60 -1.72 15.99
C LEU A 314 -6.79 -2.05 14.73
N VAL A 315 -5.45 -1.98 14.85
CA VAL A 315 -4.50 -2.18 13.76
C VAL A 315 -3.38 -3.12 14.23
N PRO A 316 -3.56 -4.44 14.11
CA PRO A 316 -2.64 -5.43 14.70
C PRO A 316 -1.18 -5.35 14.21
N LYS A 317 -0.98 -4.83 13.00
CA LYS A 317 0.34 -4.73 12.37
C LYS A 317 0.98 -3.35 12.47
N TYR A 318 0.36 -2.41 13.20
CA TYR A 318 0.84 -1.04 13.30
C TYR A 318 2.26 -1.01 13.89
N GLU A 319 3.23 -0.55 13.09
CA GLU A 319 4.65 -0.72 13.38
C GLU A 319 5.07 0.04 14.63
N THR A 320 4.63 1.30 14.76
CA THR A 320 4.99 2.17 15.89
C THR A 320 4.45 1.62 17.21
N ALA A 321 3.23 1.07 17.24
CA ALA A 321 2.68 0.45 18.45
C ALA A 321 3.41 -0.83 18.84
N ASN A 322 3.75 -1.68 17.86
CA ASN A 322 4.58 -2.86 18.11
C ASN A 322 6.00 -2.49 18.55
N TYR A 323 6.57 -1.40 18.03
CA TYR A 323 7.86 -0.86 18.48
C TYR A 323 7.82 -0.46 19.96
N PHE A 324 6.79 0.28 20.38
CA PHE A 324 6.61 0.63 21.79
C PHE A 324 6.35 -0.60 22.66
N LEU A 325 5.56 -1.57 22.18
CA LEU A 325 5.32 -2.82 22.90
C LEU A 325 6.63 -3.63 23.08
N ALA A 326 7.49 -3.68 22.07
CA ALA A 326 8.81 -4.31 22.19
C ALA A 326 9.68 -3.58 23.23
N ASN A 327 9.68 -2.24 23.23
CA ASN A 327 10.39 -1.46 24.26
C ASN A 327 9.83 -1.70 25.67
N TYR A 328 8.51 -1.83 25.84
CA TYR A 328 7.91 -2.23 27.12
C TYR A 328 8.49 -3.56 27.61
N TYR A 329 8.55 -4.58 26.74
CA TYR A 329 9.13 -5.87 27.09
C TYR A 329 10.63 -5.80 27.39
N ILE A 330 11.40 -4.98 26.67
CA ILE A 330 12.82 -4.73 26.97
C ILE A 330 12.98 -4.09 28.35
N SER A 331 12.18 -3.06 28.66
CA SER A 331 12.24 -2.35 29.94
C SER A 331 11.80 -3.21 31.12
N THR A 332 10.89 -4.16 30.91
CA THR A 332 10.44 -5.13 31.92
C THR A 332 11.23 -6.45 31.91
N ASN A 333 12.37 -6.48 31.20
CA ASN A 333 13.28 -7.62 31.08
C ASN A 333 12.66 -8.92 30.50
N GLN A 334 11.57 -8.79 29.74
CA GLN A 334 10.91 -9.89 29.02
C GLN A 334 11.49 -10.02 27.60
N LEU A 335 12.79 -10.37 27.52
CA LEU A 335 13.56 -10.31 26.27
C LEU A 335 13.05 -11.24 25.16
N ASP A 336 12.51 -12.41 25.50
CA ASP A 336 11.96 -13.35 24.51
C ASP A 336 10.66 -12.82 23.88
N ALA A 337 9.81 -12.18 24.69
CA ALA A 337 8.59 -11.53 24.20
C ALA A 337 8.94 -10.34 23.31
N ALA A 338 9.92 -9.53 23.71
CA ALA A 338 10.44 -8.43 22.89
C ALA A 338 10.94 -8.94 21.53
N LEU A 339 11.76 -10.00 21.53
CA LEU A 339 12.31 -10.56 20.30
C LEU A 339 11.22 -11.11 19.37
N LYS A 340 10.17 -11.72 19.92
CA LYS A 340 9.02 -12.19 19.14
C LYS A 340 8.31 -11.03 18.44
N VAL A 341 8.04 -9.94 19.16
CA VAL A 341 7.41 -8.74 18.59
C VAL A 341 8.33 -8.12 17.53
N THR A 342 9.61 -7.94 17.82
CA THR A 342 10.61 -7.41 16.88
C THR A 342 10.67 -8.22 15.58
N LYS A 343 10.69 -9.56 15.66
CA LYS A 343 10.65 -10.43 14.48
C LYS A 343 9.35 -10.26 13.67
N GLN A 344 8.22 -10.03 14.34
CA GLN A 344 6.96 -9.77 13.66
C GLN A 344 6.98 -8.42 12.92
N ILE A 345 7.57 -7.37 13.50
CA ILE A 345 7.75 -6.08 12.83
C ILE A 345 8.57 -6.25 11.56
N ILE A 346 9.73 -6.93 11.65
CA ILE A 346 10.62 -7.18 10.49
C ILE A 346 9.89 -8.00 9.41
N LYS A 347 9.09 -9.00 9.81
CA LYS A 347 8.30 -9.82 8.88
C LYS A 347 7.24 -8.98 8.14
N ASN A 348 6.57 -8.07 8.84
CA ASN A 348 5.53 -7.24 8.26
C ASN A 348 6.11 -6.11 7.40
N ASN A 349 7.21 -5.50 7.86
CA ASN A 349 7.88 -4.38 7.23
C ASN A 349 9.39 -4.50 7.44
N PHE A 350 10.05 -5.20 6.51
CA PHE A 350 11.50 -5.40 6.56
C PHE A 350 12.30 -4.11 6.38
N LYS A 351 11.67 -3.00 5.98
CA LYS A 351 12.31 -1.68 5.88
C LYS A 351 12.22 -0.87 7.18
N PHE A 352 11.55 -1.37 8.21
CA PHE A 352 11.43 -0.66 9.48
C PHE A 352 12.72 -0.78 10.31
N GLN A 353 13.64 0.18 10.10
CA GLN A 353 14.96 0.27 10.72
C GLN A 353 14.97 0.00 12.23
N ALA A 354 14.06 0.64 12.96
CA ALA A 354 14.03 0.60 14.42
C ALA A 354 13.87 -0.84 14.97
N ALA A 355 13.21 -1.75 14.24
CA ALA A 355 13.11 -3.14 14.68
C ALA A 355 14.47 -3.86 14.70
N TYR A 356 15.36 -3.61 13.75
CA TYR A 356 16.70 -4.21 13.76
C TYR A 356 17.54 -3.69 14.93
N HIS A 357 17.42 -2.41 15.27
CA HIS A 357 18.09 -1.83 16.44
C HIS A 357 17.54 -2.42 17.75
N LEU A 358 16.22 -2.64 17.86
CA LEU A 358 15.63 -3.36 18.99
C LEU A 358 16.20 -4.78 19.09
N GLY A 359 16.24 -5.51 17.98
CA GLY A 359 16.81 -6.86 17.94
C GLY A 359 18.28 -6.88 18.39
N PHE A 360 19.08 -5.93 17.91
CA PHE A 360 20.47 -5.75 18.34
C PHE A 360 20.56 -5.53 19.85
N GLN A 361 19.75 -4.62 20.40
CA GLN A 361 19.74 -4.31 21.83
C GLN A 361 19.34 -5.53 22.67
N ILE A 362 18.34 -6.28 22.23
CA ILE A 362 17.87 -7.50 22.92
C ILE A 362 18.99 -8.55 22.96
N TYR A 363 19.60 -8.87 21.82
CA TYR A 363 20.69 -9.84 21.76
C TYR A 363 21.93 -9.39 22.55
N ALA A 364 22.26 -8.10 22.51
CA ALA A 364 23.36 -7.54 23.32
C ALA A 364 23.09 -7.71 24.83
N ARG A 365 21.85 -7.49 25.29
CA ARG A 365 21.46 -7.73 26.69
C ARG A 365 21.51 -9.20 27.09
N GLN A 366 21.26 -10.11 26.15
CA GLN A 366 21.43 -11.56 26.32
C GLN A 366 22.89 -12.02 26.24
N ASN A 367 23.85 -11.10 26.02
CA ASN A 367 25.24 -11.38 25.74
C ASN A 367 25.46 -12.25 24.48
N ASP A 368 24.47 -12.31 23.57
CA ASP A 368 24.57 -12.97 22.28
C ASP A 368 25.10 -11.98 21.23
N LEU A 369 26.42 -11.79 21.24
CA LEU A 369 27.09 -10.86 20.35
C LEU A 369 26.93 -11.25 18.86
N ARG A 370 26.79 -12.54 18.56
CA ARG A 370 26.56 -13.04 17.19
C ARG A 370 25.16 -12.70 16.71
N GLY A 371 24.15 -12.88 17.56
CA GLY A 371 22.78 -12.46 17.28
C GLY A 371 22.68 -10.96 17.02
N ALA A 372 23.37 -10.16 17.84
CA ALA A 372 23.43 -8.71 17.68
C ALA A 372 24.06 -8.30 16.33
N GLU A 373 25.23 -8.84 15.98
CA GLU A 373 25.88 -8.61 14.68
C GLU A 373 24.96 -9.00 13.51
N LYS A 374 24.27 -10.14 13.62
CA LYS A 374 23.33 -10.64 12.61
C LYS A 374 22.16 -9.69 12.36
N MET A 375 21.66 -8.98 13.36
CA MET A 375 20.61 -7.97 13.17
C MET A 375 21.10 -6.78 12.35
N MET A 376 22.36 -6.36 12.53
CA MET A 376 22.95 -5.28 11.74
C MET A 376 23.25 -5.72 10.30
N VAL A 377 23.68 -6.97 10.10
CA VAL A 377 23.78 -7.55 8.74
C VAL A 377 22.42 -7.62 8.06
N ALA A 378 21.37 -8.02 8.79
CA ALA A 378 20.03 -8.04 8.24
C ALA A 378 19.52 -6.63 7.89
N LEU A 379 19.90 -5.61 8.65
CA LEU A 379 19.65 -4.20 8.33
C LEU A 379 20.39 -3.74 7.07
N MET A 380 21.64 -4.20 6.86
CA MET A 380 22.38 -3.99 5.59
C MET A 380 21.67 -4.66 4.42
N LYS A 381 21.22 -5.92 4.58
CA LYS A 381 20.47 -6.65 3.56
C LYS A 381 19.13 -6.02 3.21
N ALA A 382 18.50 -5.34 4.17
CA ALA A 382 17.29 -4.56 3.95
C ALA A 382 17.55 -3.21 3.24
N GLU A 383 18.81 -2.88 2.96
CA GLU A 383 19.25 -1.58 2.43
C GLU A 383 18.83 -0.40 3.32
N GLN A 384 18.79 -0.64 4.62
CA GLN A 384 18.37 0.33 5.62
C GLN A 384 19.49 0.65 6.62
N PHE A 385 20.74 0.24 6.31
CA PHE A 385 21.88 0.49 7.18
C PHE A 385 22.19 2.00 7.23
N ASN A 386 22.33 2.50 8.46
CA ASN A 386 22.42 3.92 8.76
C ASN A 386 23.53 4.18 9.81
N GLN A 387 23.69 5.45 10.19
CA GLN A 387 24.67 5.87 11.20
C GLN A 387 24.48 5.16 12.55
N GLN A 388 23.24 4.94 13.00
CA GLN A 388 22.96 4.22 14.24
C GLN A 388 23.43 2.76 14.17
N GLY A 389 23.25 2.10 13.02
CA GLY A 389 23.71 0.73 12.78
C GLY A 389 25.25 0.64 12.83
N MET A 390 25.91 1.65 12.28
CA MET A 390 27.37 1.80 12.37
C MET A 390 27.84 1.93 13.81
N GLN A 391 27.23 2.84 14.58
CA GLN A 391 27.56 3.06 15.99
C GLN A 391 27.34 1.79 16.83
N ASN A 392 26.21 1.10 16.62
CA ASN A 392 25.92 -0.16 17.30
C ASN A 392 27.02 -1.22 17.07
N LEU A 393 27.45 -1.41 15.81
CA LEU A 393 28.54 -2.35 15.50
C LEU A 393 29.89 -1.92 16.06
N LEU A 394 30.22 -0.63 15.99
CA LEU A 394 31.46 -0.11 16.57
C LEU A 394 31.51 -0.36 18.08
N THR A 395 30.44 -0.04 18.80
CA THR A 395 30.34 -0.29 20.24
C THR A 395 30.47 -1.78 20.55
N LEU A 396 29.82 -2.65 19.77
CA LEU A 396 29.91 -4.10 19.91
C LEU A 396 31.36 -4.61 19.74
N TYR A 397 32.08 -4.14 18.73
CA TYR A 397 33.44 -4.58 18.43
C TYR A 397 34.48 -4.01 19.39
N LYS A 398 34.31 -2.76 19.83
CA LYS A 398 35.13 -2.18 20.89
C LYS A 398 34.97 -2.93 22.21
N ALA A 399 33.75 -3.35 22.55
CA ALA A 399 33.50 -4.19 23.73
C ALA A 399 34.16 -5.57 23.61
N GLN A 400 34.46 -6.04 22.40
CA GLN A 400 35.26 -7.26 22.13
C GLN A 400 36.78 -7.01 22.11
N GLY A 401 37.24 -5.78 22.39
CA GLY A 401 38.66 -5.42 22.42
C GLY A 401 39.24 -4.98 21.07
N MET A 402 38.42 -4.76 20.03
CA MET A 402 38.91 -4.23 18.76
C MET A 402 39.16 -2.73 18.86
N ASP A 403 40.29 -2.26 18.32
CA ASP A 403 40.52 -0.83 18.10
C ASP A 403 39.58 -0.29 16.99
N ASP A 404 39.42 1.04 16.95
CA ASP A 404 38.54 1.72 16.00
C ASP A 404 38.83 1.34 14.55
N ARG A 405 40.11 1.36 14.14
CA ARG A 405 40.52 1.09 12.76
C ARG A 405 40.16 -0.33 12.35
N THR A 406 40.44 -1.30 13.21
CA THR A 406 40.10 -2.72 13.00
C THR A 406 38.59 -2.92 12.94
N ALA A 407 37.82 -2.28 13.82
CA ALA A 407 36.37 -2.33 13.83
C ALA A 407 35.78 -1.73 12.54
N TYR A 408 36.23 -0.54 12.11
CA TYR A 408 35.82 0.08 10.85
C TYR A 408 36.11 -0.84 9.66
N LYS A 409 37.33 -1.39 9.56
CA LYS A 409 37.68 -2.35 8.49
C LYS A 409 36.77 -3.56 8.45
N LYS A 410 36.41 -4.11 9.62
CA LYS A 410 35.47 -5.23 9.71
C LYS A 410 34.08 -4.85 9.18
N ILE A 411 33.54 -3.70 9.60
CA ILE A 411 32.21 -3.24 9.17
C ILE A 411 32.18 -2.98 7.66
N TYR A 412 33.17 -2.27 7.12
CA TYR A 412 33.22 -1.99 5.68
C TYR A 412 33.39 -3.26 4.84
N ARG A 413 34.16 -4.26 5.30
CA ARG A 413 34.21 -5.58 4.63
C ARG A 413 32.84 -6.27 4.62
N MET A 414 32.07 -6.17 5.71
CA MET A 414 30.71 -6.73 5.78
C MET A 414 29.77 -6.01 4.83
N LEU A 415 29.86 -4.67 4.72
CA LEU A 415 29.10 -3.89 3.75
C LEU A 415 29.42 -4.32 2.32
N VAL A 416 30.69 -4.30 1.91
CA VAL A 416 31.13 -4.75 0.58
C VAL A 416 30.55 -6.13 0.25
N LYS A 417 30.78 -7.12 1.11
CA LYS A 417 30.27 -8.48 0.90
C LYS A 417 28.74 -8.52 0.79
N THR A 418 28.03 -7.77 1.62
CA THR A 418 26.57 -7.76 1.62
C THR A 418 26.01 -7.14 0.34
N TYR A 419 26.59 -6.03 -0.12
CA TYR A 419 26.14 -5.36 -1.35
C TYR A 419 26.52 -6.15 -2.62
N GLU A 420 27.65 -6.86 -2.62
CA GLU A 420 27.99 -7.87 -3.66
C GLU A 420 26.94 -8.99 -3.71
N GLU A 421 26.56 -9.56 -2.56
CA GLU A 421 25.50 -10.59 -2.48
C GLU A 421 24.15 -10.09 -3.01
N LEU A 422 23.89 -8.78 -2.94
CA LEU A 422 22.68 -8.15 -3.47
C LEU A 422 22.79 -7.75 -4.96
N GLY A 423 23.94 -7.98 -5.61
CA GLY A 423 24.18 -7.56 -7.00
C GLY A 423 24.36 -6.04 -7.16
N LYS A 424 24.69 -5.34 -6.08
CA LYS A 424 24.86 -3.88 -6.00
C LYS A 424 26.33 -3.49 -6.09
N GLU A 425 26.92 -3.74 -7.25
CA GLU A 425 28.36 -3.54 -7.48
C GLU A 425 28.80 -2.08 -7.29
N LYS A 426 27.95 -1.10 -7.62
CA LYS A 426 28.29 0.31 -7.47
C LYS A 426 28.46 0.67 -5.98
N GLU A 427 27.46 0.34 -5.16
CA GLU A 427 27.52 0.55 -3.72
C GLU A 427 28.66 -0.26 -3.07
N ALA A 428 28.90 -1.50 -3.54
CA ALA A 428 30.01 -2.30 -3.08
C ALA A 428 31.37 -1.64 -3.38
N GLU A 429 31.59 -1.11 -4.59
CA GLU A 429 32.85 -0.43 -4.94
C GLU A 429 33.06 0.84 -4.12
N GLU A 430 32.01 1.63 -3.87
CA GLU A 430 32.08 2.81 -2.98
C GLU A 430 32.62 2.43 -1.59
N TYR A 431 32.15 1.32 -1.01
CA TYR A 431 32.66 0.83 0.26
C TYR A 431 34.05 0.18 0.17
N ARG A 432 34.41 -0.45 -0.97
CA ARG A 432 35.78 -0.96 -1.20
C ARG A 432 36.78 0.19 -1.22
N ASP A 433 36.44 1.31 -1.82
CA ASP A 433 37.32 2.49 -1.87
C ASP A 433 37.53 3.10 -0.49
N VAL A 434 36.48 3.22 0.32
CA VAL A 434 36.64 3.63 1.73
C VAL A 434 37.52 2.65 2.49
N LEU A 435 37.35 1.35 2.27
CA LEU A 435 38.18 0.32 2.92
C LEU A 435 39.66 0.40 2.53
N LYS A 436 39.99 0.80 1.29
CA LYS A 436 41.38 1.01 0.83
C LYS A 436 42.05 2.21 1.52
N GLN A 437 41.26 3.21 1.91
CA GLN A 437 41.74 4.44 2.57
C GLN A 437 41.97 4.27 4.09
N LEU A 438 41.32 3.27 4.71
CA LEU A 438 41.48 2.90 6.12
C LEU A 438 42.71 2.02 6.33
#